data_AF-A0A537G722-F1
#
_entry.id   AF-A0A537G722-F1
#
_cell.length_a   1.000
_cell.length_b   1.000
_cell.length_c   1.000
_cell.angle_alpha   90.00
_cell.angle_beta   90.00
_cell.angle_gamma   90.00
#
_symmetry.space_group_name_H-M   'P 1'
#
loop_
_entity.id
_entity.type
_entity.pdbx_description
1 polymer ?
#
loop_
_entity_poly.entity_id
_entity_poly.type
_entity_poly.pdbx_seq_one_letter_code
_entity_poly.pdbx_strand_id
1 'polypeptide(L)'
;MQRRAHLELFLISFLILFFELAAIRWFGSTVVFLTFFTNIVLLACFLGMSVGLLAARRPQNLMVASLPLAMIAFAAAIATYALYWQWADKVTIGLGNQRLSPQLIYFGTEYRPADPTRWVIPIWVVGGTFFTLIALAFVGLGQVMGRAFDAIPNRVVAYTLDVLGSLTGIAAFAAMSYFQLPPTVWFLPILLLMLHFAGWRSPNQLAAAATTLV
;
A
#
# COMPACT_ATOMS: atom_id res chain seq x y z
N MET A 1 4.46 26.47 17.04
CA MET A 1 5.23 25.40 16.35
C MET A 1 4.91 24.01 16.94
N GLN A 2 5.05 23.80 18.26
CA GLN A 2 4.76 22.50 18.91
C GLN A 2 3.37 21.90 18.64
N ARG A 3 2.28 22.70 18.69
CA ARG A 3 0.93 22.20 18.38
C ARG A 3 0.78 21.64 16.96
N ARG A 4 1.48 22.21 15.97
CA ARG A 4 1.42 21.70 14.58
C ARG A 4 2.13 20.35 14.47
N ALA A 5 3.33 20.23 15.04
CA ALA A 5 4.07 18.96 15.08
C ALA A 5 3.27 17.84 15.78
N HIS A 6 2.57 18.15 16.87
CA HIS A 6 1.71 17.18 17.54
C HIS A 6 0.56 16.69 16.65
N LEU A 7 -0.12 17.60 15.95
CA LEU A 7 -1.20 17.26 15.03
C LEU A 7 -0.69 16.50 13.81
N GLU A 8 0.47 16.89 13.26
CA GLU A 8 1.11 16.21 12.14
C GLU A 8 1.47 14.78 12.51
N LEU A 9 2.07 14.54 13.68
CA LEU A 9 2.38 13.19 14.16
C LEU A 9 1.11 12.36 14.36
N PHE A 10 0.08 12.94 14.99
CA PHE A 10 -1.20 12.24 15.15
C PHE A 10 -1.83 11.85 13.80
N LEU A 11 -1.86 12.78 12.85
CA LEU A 11 -2.47 12.58 11.52
C LEU A 11 -1.67 11.60 10.65
N ILE A 12 -0.34 11.63 10.71
CA ILE A 12 0.48 10.70 9.92
C ILE A 12 0.40 9.28 10.48
N SER A 13 0.40 9.11 11.81
CA SER A 13 0.21 7.80 12.44
C SER A 13 -1.19 7.24 12.18
N PHE A 14 -2.22 8.10 12.23
CA PHE A 14 -3.58 7.75 11.77
C PHE A 14 -3.56 7.27 10.31
N LEU A 15 -2.96 8.04 9.42
CA LEU A 15 -2.92 7.74 7.98
C LEU A 15 -2.19 6.42 7.71
N ILE A 16 -1.02 6.20 8.30
CA ILE A 16 -0.20 5.02 8.08
C ILE A 16 -0.97 3.76 8.46
N LEU A 17 -1.53 3.70 9.68
CA LEU A 17 -2.24 2.51 10.16
C LEU A 17 -3.58 2.31 9.45
N PHE A 18 -4.32 3.39 9.19
CA PHE A 18 -5.55 3.31 8.41
C PHE A 18 -5.27 2.79 6.99
N PHE A 19 -4.23 3.30 6.33
CA PHE A 19 -3.86 2.87 4.99
C PHE A 19 -3.32 1.44 4.99
N GLU A 20 -2.54 1.03 5.98
CA GLU A 20 -2.08 -0.35 6.12
C GLU A 20 -3.26 -1.34 6.16
N LEU A 21 -4.27 -1.07 7.01
CA LEU A 21 -5.47 -1.91 7.09
C LEU A 21 -6.27 -1.92 5.79
N ALA A 22 -6.45 -0.75 5.16
CA ALA A 22 -7.12 -0.63 3.88
C ALA A 22 -6.38 -1.41 2.79
N ALA A 23 -5.05 -1.35 2.77
CA ALA A 23 -4.21 -2.07 1.83
C ALA A 23 -4.35 -3.59 2.03
N ILE A 24 -4.19 -4.09 3.26
CA ILE A 24 -4.33 -5.53 3.56
C ILE A 24 -5.69 -6.06 3.08
N ARG A 25 -6.78 -5.35 3.41
CA ARG A 25 -8.14 -5.78 3.05
C ARG A 25 -8.39 -5.69 1.55
N TRP A 26 -8.06 -4.57 0.91
CA TRP A 26 -8.41 -4.31 -0.48
C TRP A 26 -7.52 -5.09 -1.47
N PHE A 27 -6.20 -5.10 -1.26
CA PHE A 27 -5.29 -5.88 -2.10
C PHE A 27 -5.56 -7.38 -1.96
N GLY A 28 -5.87 -7.87 -0.75
CA GLY A 28 -6.32 -9.25 -0.53
C GLY A 28 -7.59 -9.59 -1.30
N SER A 29 -8.58 -8.68 -1.36
CA SER A 29 -9.81 -8.91 -2.13
C SER A 29 -9.64 -8.81 -3.65
N THR A 30 -8.69 -7.99 -4.11
CA THR A 30 -8.54 -7.66 -5.55
C THR A 30 -7.55 -8.60 -6.24
N VAL A 31 -6.49 -9.00 -5.54
CA VAL A 31 -5.46 -9.89 -6.07
C VAL A 31 -5.51 -11.19 -5.26
N VAL A 32 -6.27 -12.17 -5.77
CA VAL A 32 -6.52 -13.46 -5.10
C VAL A 32 -5.21 -14.13 -4.63
N PHE A 33 -4.12 -13.99 -5.37
CA PHE A 33 -2.82 -14.57 -4.99
C PHE A 33 -2.25 -14.02 -3.68
N LEU A 34 -2.55 -12.77 -3.34
CA LEU A 34 -2.11 -12.15 -2.09
C LEU A 34 -2.86 -12.75 -0.87
N THR A 35 -4.00 -13.41 -1.05
CA THR A 35 -4.69 -14.09 0.07
C THR A 35 -3.94 -15.31 0.55
N PHE A 36 -3.10 -15.93 -0.28
CA PHE A 36 -2.22 -17.03 0.13
C PHE A 36 -1.01 -16.55 0.93
N PHE A 37 -0.61 -15.29 0.72
CA PHE A 37 0.52 -14.66 1.38
C PHE A 37 0.08 -13.39 2.10
N THR A 38 -0.84 -13.55 3.05
CA THR A 38 -1.50 -12.44 3.76
C THR A 38 -0.53 -11.45 4.41
N ASN A 39 0.66 -11.92 4.80
CA ASN A 39 1.68 -11.12 5.45
C ASN A 39 2.54 -10.28 4.49
N ILE A 40 2.50 -10.52 3.17
CA ILE A 40 3.31 -9.77 2.19
C ILE A 40 2.96 -8.28 2.22
N VAL A 41 1.67 -7.95 2.23
CA VAL A 41 1.22 -6.55 2.23
C VAL A 41 1.64 -5.85 3.52
N LEU A 42 1.42 -6.49 4.67
CA LEU A 42 1.84 -6.00 5.98
C LEU A 42 3.36 -5.75 6.01
N LEU A 43 4.16 -6.74 5.59
CA LEU A 43 5.61 -6.63 5.59
C LEU A 43 6.10 -5.52 4.64
N ALA A 44 5.45 -5.33 3.50
CA ALA A 44 5.74 -4.23 2.58
C ALA A 44 5.48 -2.87 3.23
N CYS A 45 4.33 -2.69 3.90
CA CYS A 45 3.99 -1.47 4.63
C CYS A 45 5.04 -1.16 5.71
N PHE A 46 5.40 -2.15 6.54
CA PHE A 46 6.42 -2.00 7.58
C PHE A 46 7.80 -1.66 7.00
N LEU A 47 8.23 -2.35 5.94
CA LEU A 47 9.50 -2.08 5.28
C LEU A 47 9.53 -0.66 4.72
N GLY A 48 8.50 -0.27 3.98
CA GLY A 48 8.36 1.06 3.40
C GLY A 48 8.43 2.15 4.46
N MET A 49 7.61 2.02 5.51
CA MET A 49 7.60 2.94 6.64
C MET A 49 8.98 3.04 7.31
N SER A 50 9.64 1.91 7.57
CA SER A 50 10.96 1.86 8.22
C SER A 50 12.04 2.54 7.39
N VAL A 51 12.08 2.28 6.08
CA VAL A 51 13.00 2.95 5.14
C VAL A 51 12.71 4.45 5.09
N GLY A 52 11.43 4.83 5.08
CA GLY A 52 11.00 6.22 5.18
C GLY A 52 11.52 6.90 6.44
N LEU A 53 11.36 6.27 7.60
CA LEU A 53 11.80 6.78 8.90
C LEU A 53 13.32 7.04 8.91
N LEU A 54 14.10 6.10 8.38
CA LEU A 54 15.56 6.26 8.22
C LEU A 54 15.92 7.40 7.25
N ALA A 55 15.09 7.64 6.23
CA ALA A 55 15.25 8.71 5.26
C ALA A 55 14.76 10.09 5.76
N ALA A 56 14.28 10.22 7.00
CA ALA A 56 13.73 11.46 7.54
C ALA A 56 14.70 12.66 7.47
N ARG A 57 16.00 12.38 7.64
CA ARG A 57 17.09 13.38 7.58
C ARG A 57 17.43 13.84 6.17
N ARG A 58 16.98 13.14 5.13
CA ARG A 58 17.24 13.56 3.75
C ARG A 58 16.43 14.82 3.43
N PRO A 59 16.99 15.79 2.69
CA PRO A 59 16.29 17.02 2.33
C PRO A 59 15.18 16.79 1.29
N GLN A 60 15.27 15.71 0.52
CA GLN A 60 14.28 15.35 -0.51
C GLN A 60 12.92 15.04 0.13
N ASN A 61 11.83 15.48 -0.51
CA ASN A 61 10.47 15.14 -0.09
C ASN A 61 9.98 13.90 -0.84
N LEU A 62 10.15 12.72 -0.25
CA LEU A 62 9.75 11.44 -0.84
C LEU A 62 8.23 11.27 -0.86
N MET A 63 7.49 12.08 -0.11
CA MET A 63 6.02 12.08 -0.11
C MET A 63 5.42 12.42 -1.48
N VAL A 64 6.15 13.20 -2.28
CA VAL A 64 5.71 13.57 -3.64
C VAL A 64 5.72 12.36 -4.58
N ALA A 65 6.65 11.42 -4.37
CA ALA A 65 6.75 10.20 -5.16
C ALA A 65 5.88 9.07 -4.61
N SER A 66 5.63 9.01 -3.30
CA SER A 66 4.85 7.93 -2.69
C SER A 66 3.38 7.93 -3.12
N LEU A 67 2.79 9.10 -3.40
CA LEU A 67 1.42 9.21 -3.88
C LEU A 67 1.20 8.60 -5.27
N PRO A 68 1.94 8.98 -6.34
CA PRO A 68 1.80 8.33 -7.63
C PRO A 68 2.16 6.83 -7.57
N LEU A 69 3.11 6.43 -6.72
CA LEU A 69 3.41 5.01 -6.48
C LEU A 69 2.23 4.26 -5.86
N ALA A 70 1.53 4.85 -4.89
CA ALA A 70 0.30 4.29 -4.34
C ALA A 70 -0.78 4.16 -5.43
N MET A 71 -0.97 5.18 -6.27
CA MET A 71 -1.90 5.14 -7.40
C MET A 71 -1.56 4.05 -8.41
N ILE A 72 -0.27 3.88 -8.73
CA ILE A 72 0.21 2.79 -9.61
C ILE A 72 -0.07 1.43 -8.97
N ALA A 73 0.16 1.27 -7.66
CA ALA A 73 -0.17 0.04 -6.94
C ALA A 73 -1.67 -0.31 -7.04
N PHE A 74 -2.55 0.68 -6.83
CA PHE A 74 -4.00 0.51 -6.99
C PHE A 74 -4.39 0.19 -8.44
N ALA A 75 -3.86 0.91 -9.41
CA ALA A 75 -4.11 0.66 -10.83
C ALA A 75 -3.65 -0.74 -11.25
N ALA A 76 -2.48 -1.19 -10.77
CA ALA A 76 -1.94 -2.52 -11.02
C ALA A 76 -2.83 -3.63 -10.44
N ALA A 77 -3.39 -3.42 -9.23
CA ALA A 77 -4.34 -4.36 -8.65
C ALA A 77 -5.63 -4.45 -9.45
N ILE A 78 -6.23 -3.31 -9.84
CA ILE A 78 -7.42 -3.29 -10.71
C ILE A 78 -7.13 -3.97 -12.05
N ALA A 79 -5.96 -3.68 -12.66
CA ALA A 79 -5.55 -4.30 -13.91
C ALA A 79 -5.39 -5.82 -13.76
N THR A 80 -4.81 -6.29 -12.65
CA THR A 80 -4.66 -7.73 -12.38
C THR A 80 -6.03 -8.40 -12.19
N TYR A 81 -6.95 -7.74 -11.48
CA TYR A 81 -8.33 -8.22 -11.33
C TYR A 81 -9.08 -8.27 -12.67
N ALA A 82 -8.99 -7.20 -13.47
CA ALA A 82 -9.61 -7.12 -14.79
C ALA A 82 -9.02 -8.16 -15.75
N LEU A 83 -7.70 -8.35 -15.75
CA LEU A 83 -7.02 -9.39 -16.53
C LEU A 83 -7.47 -10.79 -16.09
N TYR A 84 -7.56 -11.04 -14.79
CA TYR A 84 -8.03 -12.32 -14.26
C TYR A 84 -9.47 -12.62 -14.70
N TRP A 85 -10.37 -11.63 -14.66
CA TRP A 85 -11.78 -11.82 -15.00
C TRP A 85 -12.05 -11.84 -16.51
N GLN A 86 -11.44 -10.93 -17.28
CA GLN A 86 -11.67 -10.81 -18.74
C GLN A 86 -10.84 -11.81 -19.55
N TRP A 87 -9.68 -12.24 -19.05
CA TRP A 87 -8.76 -13.15 -19.74
C TRP A 87 -8.55 -14.46 -18.97
N ALA A 88 -9.54 -14.86 -18.18
CA ALA A 88 -9.57 -16.10 -17.40
C ALA A 88 -9.28 -17.37 -18.24
N ASP A 89 -9.48 -17.29 -19.56
CA ASP A 89 -9.22 -18.39 -20.49
C ASP A 89 -7.80 -18.37 -21.08
N LYS A 90 -7.06 -17.25 -21.03
CA LYS A 90 -5.74 -17.06 -21.70
C LYS A 90 -4.56 -16.74 -20.77
N VAL A 91 -4.78 -16.44 -19.49
CA VAL A 91 -3.69 -16.18 -18.53
C VAL A 91 -3.80 -17.16 -17.37
N THR A 92 -2.72 -17.88 -17.07
CA THR A 92 -2.59 -18.72 -15.88
C THR A 92 -1.39 -18.25 -15.09
N ILE A 93 -1.57 -18.01 -13.80
CA ILE A 93 -0.44 -17.71 -12.92
C ILE A 93 0.16 -19.05 -12.51
N GLY A 94 1.35 -19.33 -13.05
CA GLY A 94 1.99 -20.62 -12.89
C GLY A 94 2.80 -20.68 -11.62
N LEU A 95 2.54 -21.72 -10.84
CA LEU A 95 3.32 -22.09 -9.66
C LEU A 95 4.51 -22.97 -10.06
N GLY A 96 5.46 -22.41 -10.81
CA GLY A 96 6.67 -23.14 -11.21
C GLY A 96 6.39 -24.47 -11.92
N ASN A 97 7.41 -25.33 -12.00
CA ASN A 97 7.38 -26.60 -12.74
C ASN A 97 6.61 -27.72 -11.98
N GLN A 98 5.43 -27.45 -11.43
CA GLN A 98 4.53 -28.47 -10.84
C GLN A 98 3.78 -29.28 -11.91
N ARG A 99 4.46 -29.63 -13.02
CA ARG A 99 3.88 -30.33 -14.17
C ARG A 99 3.60 -31.81 -13.92
N LEU A 100 4.17 -32.40 -12.88
CA LEU A 100 4.20 -33.86 -12.68
C LEU A 100 3.51 -34.35 -11.40
N SER A 101 3.34 -33.49 -10.39
CA SER A 101 2.69 -33.88 -9.13
C SER A 101 2.15 -32.63 -8.40
N PRO A 102 0.83 -32.39 -8.33
CA PRO A 102 0.30 -31.27 -7.56
C PRO A 102 0.36 -31.61 -6.07
N GLN A 103 1.42 -31.17 -5.39
CA GLN A 103 1.52 -31.27 -3.92
C GLN A 103 0.80 -30.13 -3.18
N LEU A 104 0.34 -29.09 -3.89
CA LEU A 104 -0.30 -27.91 -3.29
C LEU A 104 -1.45 -27.40 -4.19
N ILE A 105 -2.68 -27.43 -3.68
CA ILE A 105 -3.89 -26.97 -4.38
C ILE A 105 -4.19 -25.54 -3.94
N TYR A 106 -3.96 -24.58 -4.83
CA TYR A 106 -4.37 -23.19 -4.64
C TYR A 106 -5.72 -22.96 -5.34
N PHE A 107 -6.77 -22.72 -4.56
CA PHE A 107 -8.11 -22.45 -5.10
C PHE A 107 -8.11 -21.13 -5.91
N GLY A 108 -8.48 -21.18 -7.18
CA GLY A 108 -8.36 -20.05 -8.12
C GLY A 108 -7.26 -20.20 -9.18
N THR A 109 -6.40 -21.22 -9.05
CA THR A 109 -5.51 -21.73 -10.11
C THR A 109 -5.95 -23.13 -10.56
N GLU A 110 -7.26 -23.30 -10.76
CA GLU A 110 -7.81 -24.59 -11.18
C GLU A 110 -7.13 -25.07 -12.47
N TYR A 111 -6.84 -26.37 -12.51
CA TYR A 111 -6.18 -27.08 -13.61
C TYR A 111 -7.06 -26.98 -14.86
N ARG A 112 -6.86 -25.92 -15.66
CA ARG A 112 -7.39 -25.83 -17.03
C ARG A 112 -6.30 -26.36 -17.97
N PRO A 113 -6.66 -27.23 -18.95
CA PRO A 113 -5.69 -27.90 -19.80
C PRO A 113 -4.69 -26.91 -20.40
N ALA A 114 -3.41 -27.28 -20.35
CA ALA A 114 -2.29 -26.44 -20.74
C ALA A 114 -2.37 -26.12 -22.24
N ASP A 115 -2.89 -24.95 -22.58
CA ASP A 115 -2.72 -24.38 -23.91
C ASP A 115 -1.29 -23.82 -24.01
N PRO A 116 -0.44 -24.31 -24.93
CA PRO A 116 0.95 -23.84 -25.09
C PRO A 116 1.07 -22.36 -25.49
N THR A 117 -0.04 -21.70 -25.83
CA THR A 117 -0.11 -20.26 -26.12
C THR A 117 -0.28 -19.39 -24.87
N ARG A 118 -0.44 -20.02 -23.69
CA ARG A 118 -0.81 -19.35 -22.45
C ARG A 118 0.40 -18.72 -21.76
N TRP A 119 0.36 -17.40 -21.55
CA TRP A 119 1.41 -16.68 -20.83
C TRP A 119 1.33 -17.00 -19.34
N VAL A 120 2.43 -17.53 -18.81
CA VAL A 120 2.54 -17.95 -17.41
C VAL A 120 3.38 -16.95 -16.62
N ILE A 121 2.74 -16.13 -15.80
CA ILE A 121 3.45 -15.21 -14.89
C ILE A 121 3.73 -15.97 -13.59
N PRO A 122 4.99 -16.08 -13.13
CA PRO A 122 5.30 -16.72 -11.85
C PRO A 122 4.69 -15.95 -10.68
N ILE A 123 4.12 -16.66 -9.70
CA ILE A 123 3.48 -16.05 -8.52
C ILE A 123 4.43 -15.12 -7.74
N TRP A 124 5.72 -15.47 -7.67
CA TRP A 124 6.75 -14.66 -7.02
C TRP A 124 6.98 -13.31 -7.69
N VAL A 125 6.82 -13.23 -9.02
CA VAL A 125 6.95 -11.96 -9.76
C VAL A 125 5.80 -11.03 -9.41
N VAL A 126 4.57 -11.55 -9.37
CA VAL A 126 3.38 -10.77 -8.96
C VAL A 126 3.54 -10.31 -7.51
N GLY A 127 3.87 -11.22 -6.59
CA GLY A 127 4.09 -10.90 -5.18
C GLY A 127 5.20 -9.88 -4.98
N GLY A 128 6.36 -10.07 -5.61
CA GLY A 128 7.49 -9.14 -5.54
C GLY A 128 7.17 -7.76 -6.11
N THR A 129 6.38 -7.69 -7.19
CA THR A 129 5.94 -6.43 -7.79
C THR A 129 5.04 -5.66 -6.83
N PHE A 130 3.99 -6.29 -6.30
CA PHE A 130 3.10 -5.64 -5.33
C PHE A 130 3.83 -5.28 -4.04
N PHE A 131 4.70 -6.16 -3.52
CA PHE A 131 5.53 -5.89 -2.36
C PHE A 131 6.37 -4.62 -2.56
N THR A 132 7.04 -4.50 -3.71
CA THR A 132 7.87 -3.34 -4.03
C THR A 132 7.04 -2.07 -4.17
N LEU A 133 5.93 -2.12 -4.92
CA LEU A 133 5.05 -0.97 -5.11
C LEU A 133 4.44 -0.48 -3.79
N ILE A 134 3.94 -1.39 -2.96
CA ILE A 134 3.37 -1.06 -1.64
C ILE A 134 4.47 -0.51 -0.72
N ALA A 135 5.64 -1.15 -0.67
CA ALA A 135 6.74 -0.64 0.16
C ALA A 135 7.13 0.77 -0.25
N LEU A 136 7.32 1.04 -1.54
CA LEU A 136 7.66 2.38 -2.04
C LEU A 136 6.55 3.41 -1.76
N ALA A 137 5.27 3.02 -1.79
CA ALA A 137 4.15 3.88 -1.41
C ALA A 137 4.17 4.28 0.08
N PHE A 138 4.76 3.47 0.96
CA PHE A 138 4.88 3.77 2.39
C PHE A 138 6.16 4.54 2.77
N VAL A 139 7.17 4.60 1.88
CA VAL A 139 8.44 5.33 2.14
C VAL A 139 8.20 6.82 2.43
N GLY A 140 7.38 7.49 1.62
CA GLY A 140 7.09 8.91 1.83
C GLY A 140 6.38 9.17 3.17
N LEU A 141 5.46 8.29 3.55
CA LEU A 141 4.72 8.38 4.81
C LEU A 141 5.65 8.19 6.02
N GLY A 142 6.52 7.18 5.97
CA GLY A 142 7.52 6.95 7.00
C GLY A 142 8.48 8.12 7.16
N GLN A 143 8.85 8.78 6.05
CA GLN A 143 9.71 9.96 6.08
C GLN A 143 9.04 11.14 6.81
N VAL A 144 7.76 11.40 6.51
CA VAL A 144 6.98 12.43 7.20
C VAL A 144 6.86 12.10 8.69
N MET A 145 6.56 10.85 9.02
CA MET A 145 6.48 10.39 10.41
C MET A 145 7.80 10.60 11.16
N GLY A 146 8.94 10.25 10.57
CA GLY A 146 10.25 10.43 11.19
C GLY A 146 10.59 11.90 11.45
N ARG A 147 10.26 12.79 10.52
CA ARG A 147 10.41 14.24 10.73
C ARG A 147 9.49 14.77 11.82
N ALA A 148 8.25 14.27 11.90
CA ALA A 148 7.31 14.64 12.94
C ALA A 148 7.78 14.18 14.34
N PHE A 149 8.36 12.98 14.44
CA PHE A 149 9.00 12.50 15.67
C PHE A 149 10.20 13.37 16.08
N ASP A 150 11.06 13.75 15.13
CA ASP A 150 12.23 14.60 15.41
C ASP A 150 11.86 16.03 15.82
N ALA A 151 10.69 16.52 15.39
CA ALA A 151 10.19 17.85 15.73
C ALA A 151 9.66 17.97 17.18
N ILE A 152 9.44 16.84 17.87
CA ILE A 152 8.87 16.82 19.23
C ILE A 152 9.98 16.42 20.23
N PRO A 153 10.45 17.34 21.10
CA PRO A 153 11.52 17.05 22.06
C PRO A 153 11.13 16.01 23.11
N ASN A 154 9.87 16.02 23.56
CA ASN A 154 9.38 15.09 24.56
C ASN A 154 8.96 13.76 23.91
N ARG A 155 9.80 12.74 24.07
CA ARG A 155 9.60 11.41 23.46
C ARG A 155 8.36 10.67 23.98
N VAL A 156 7.99 10.85 25.24
CA VAL A 156 6.79 10.23 25.81
C VAL A 156 5.52 10.79 25.17
N VAL A 157 5.48 12.11 24.98
CA VAL A 157 4.36 12.78 24.29
C VAL A 157 4.30 12.34 22.83
N ALA A 158 5.43 12.29 22.12
CA ALA A 158 5.47 11.85 20.74
C ALA A 158 4.93 10.42 20.59
N TYR A 159 5.40 9.48 21.43
CA TYR A 159 4.91 8.10 21.42
C TYR A 159 3.42 7.99 21.77
N THR A 160 2.94 8.80 22.73
CA THR A 160 1.52 8.82 23.09
C THR A 160 0.66 9.27 21.91
N LEU A 161 1.09 10.31 21.18
CA LEU A 161 0.38 10.80 20.00
C LEU A 161 0.40 9.80 18.84
N ASP A 162 1.53 9.10 18.65
CA ASP A 162 1.66 8.05 17.64
C ASP A 162 0.70 6.89 17.91
N VAL A 163 0.64 6.40 19.15
CA VAL A 163 -0.29 5.34 19.57
C VAL A 163 -1.74 5.81 19.45
N LEU A 164 -2.06 7.03 19.90
CA LEU A 164 -3.43 7.56 19.80
C LEU A 164 -3.86 7.75 18.34
N GLY A 165 -2.99 8.26 17.48
CA GLY A 165 -3.24 8.39 16.05
C GLY A 165 -3.50 7.04 15.41
N SER A 166 -2.62 6.07 15.68
CA SER A 166 -2.72 4.68 15.20
C SER A 166 -4.02 4.00 15.65
N LEU A 167 -4.37 4.06 16.93
CA LEU A 167 -5.62 3.51 17.47
C LEU A 167 -6.85 4.17 16.84
N THR A 168 -6.79 5.49 16.61
CA THR A 168 -7.88 6.21 15.93
C THR A 168 -8.00 5.76 14.48
N GLY A 169 -6.89 5.52 13.79
CA GLY A 169 -6.88 4.96 12.43
C GLY A 169 -7.54 3.59 12.36
N ILE A 170 -7.18 2.70 13.29
CA ILE A 170 -7.78 1.36 13.42
C ILE A 170 -9.27 1.48 13.70
N ALA A 171 -9.68 2.30 14.67
CA ALA A 171 -11.08 2.49 15.05
C ALA A 171 -11.92 3.08 13.91
N ALA A 172 -11.38 4.06 13.17
CA ALA A 172 -12.04 4.65 12.02
C ALA A 172 -12.25 3.62 10.90
N PHE A 173 -11.22 2.84 10.57
CA PHE A 173 -11.35 1.78 9.58
C PHE A 173 -12.33 0.68 10.02
N ALA A 174 -12.30 0.29 11.30
CA ALA A 174 -13.25 -0.66 11.86
C ALA A 174 -14.70 -0.15 11.79
N ALA A 175 -14.94 1.14 12.07
CA ALA A 175 -16.25 1.76 11.92
C ALA A 175 -16.72 1.75 10.46
N MET A 176 -15.85 2.12 9.51
CA MET A 176 -16.17 2.07 8.09
C MET A 176 -16.47 0.64 7.61
N SER A 177 -15.75 -0.35 8.14
CA SER A 177 -15.98 -1.77 7.86
C SER A 177 -17.30 -2.26 8.47
N TYR A 178 -17.66 -1.82 9.68
CA TYR A 178 -18.93 -2.14 10.33
C TYR A 178 -20.12 -1.64 9.50
N PHE A 179 -20.04 -0.42 8.99
CA PHE A 179 -21.04 0.15 8.08
C PHE A 179 -20.97 -0.38 6.65
N GLN A 180 -20.07 -1.34 6.36
CA GLN A 180 -19.89 -1.96 5.04
C GLN A 180 -19.67 -0.92 3.92
N LEU A 181 -18.99 0.19 4.23
CA LEU A 181 -18.73 1.23 3.25
C LEU A 181 -17.86 0.68 2.12
N PRO A 182 -18.07 1.12 0.86
CA PRO A 182 -17.28 0.61 -0.26
C PRO A 182 -15.83 1.12 -0.20
N PRO A 183 -14.88 0.43 -0.85
CA PRO A 183 -13.46 0.81 -0.83
C PRO A 183 -13.18 2.24 -1.27
N THR A 184 -13.98 2.79 -2.19
CA THR A 184 -13.88 4.19 -2.64
C THR A 184 -13.97 5.18 -1.50
N VAL A 185 -14.80 4.90 -0.48
CA VAL A 185 -14.95 5.75 0.71
C VAL A 185 -13.75 5.61 1.64
N TRP A 186 -13.17 4.41 1.76
CA TRP A 186 -11.96 4.19 2.56
C TRP A 186 -10.75 4.90 1.96
N PHE A 187 -10.63 4.95 0.63
CA PHE A 187 -9.50 5.61 -0.03
C PHE A 187 -9.57 7.14 -0.02
N LEU A 188 -10.74 7.72 0.23
CA LEU A 188 -10.91 9.17 0.31
C LEU A 188 -10.03 9.83 1.41
N PRO A 189 -10.09 9.42 2.70
CA PRO A 189 -9.21 10.00 3.73
C PRO A 189 -7.72 9.76 3.43
N ILE A 190 -7.37 8.61 2.84
CA ILE A 190 -5.98 8.30 2.46
C ILE A 190 -5.49 9.33 1.44
N LEU A 191 -6.24 9.51 0.35
CA LEU A 191 -5.90 10.46 -0.71
C LEU A 191 -5.79 11.89 -0.17
N LEU A 192 -6.77 12.34 0.60
CA LEU A 192 -6.81 13.71 1.13
C LEU A 192 -5.62 14.00 2.05
N LEU A 193 -5.29 13.09 2.96
CA LEU A 193 -4.16 13.27 3.87
C LEU A 193 -2.82 13.13 3.12
N MET A 194 -2.70 12.24 2.14
CA MET A 194 -1.50 12.17 1.31
C MET A 194 -1.27 13.46 0.52
N LEU A 195 -2.32 14.04 -0.06
CA LEU A 195 -2.25 15.33 -0.75
C LEU A 195 -1.85 16.46 0.20
N HIS A 196 -2.41 16.47 1.41
CA HIS A 196 -2.07 17.44 2.46
C HIS A 196 -0.57 17.41 2.80
N PHE A 197 -0.01 16.23 3.07
CA PHE A 197 1.40 16.07 3.44
C PHE A 197 2.36 16.22 2.25
N ALA A 198 1.93 15.91 1.02
CA ALA A 198 2.72 16.20 -0.18
C ALA A 198 2.82 17.72 -0.46
N GLY A 199 1.96 18.54 0.17
CA GLY A 199 1.89 19.97 -0.07
C GLY A 199 1.32 20.32 -1.44
N TRP A 200 0.60 19.40 -2.07
CA TRP A 200 0.06 19.61 -3.41
C TRP A 200 -1.14 20.56 -3.40
N ARG A 201 -1.03 21.62 -4.22
CA ARG A 201 -2.07 22.65 -4.35
C ARG A 201 -2.67 22.73 -5.76
N SER A 202 -2.08 22.05 -6.74
CA SER A 202 -2.53 22.10 -8.14
C SER A 202 -2.38 20.77 -8.88
N PRO A 203 -3.29 20.40 -9.80
CA PRO A 203 -3.25 19.14 -10.54
C PRO A 203 -2.02 18.96 -11.44
N ASN A 204 -1.36 20.06 -11.85
CA ASN A 204 -0.15 20.00 -12.68
C ASN A 204 1.04 19.32 -11.97
N GLN A 205 1.01 19.24 -10.64
CA GLN A 205 2.05 18.59 -9.85
C GLN A 205 1.98 17.05 -9.90
N LEU A 206 0.81 16.47 -10.24
CA LEU A 206 0.65 15.04 -10.52
C LEU A 206 1.46 14.62 -11.75
N ALA A 207 1.35 15.40 -12.84
CA ALA A 207 2.10 15.15 -14.06
C ALA A 207 3.61 15.30 -13.83
N ALA A 208 4.02 16.32 -13.07
CA ALA A 208 5.43 16.56 -12.73
C ALA A 208 6.03 15.43 -11.87
N ALA A 209 5.29 14.91 -10.90
CA ALA A 209 5.77 13.82 -10.04
C ALA A 209 5.81 12.46 -10.75
N ALA A 210 4.89 12.22 -11.69
CA ALA A 210 4.96 11.06 -12.58
C ALA A 210 6.20 11.14 -13.50
N THR A 211 6.58 12.33 -13.97
CA THR A 211 7.79 12.50 -14.78
C THR A 211 9.09 12.37 -13.98
N THR A 212 9.10 12.64 -12.68
CA THR A 212 10.30 12.44 -11.84
C THR A 212 10.60 10.98 -11.50
N LEU A 213 9.69 10.07 -11.81
CA LEU A 213 9.88 8.62 -11.65
C LEU A 213 10.52 7.96 -12.89
N VAL A 214 10.75 8.73 -13.96
CA VAL A 214 11.42 8.31 -15.22
C VAL A 214 12.82 8.92 -15.26
#